data_AF-A0A1F4EG61-F1
#
_entry.id   AF-A0A1F4EG61-F1
#
_cell.length_a   1.000
_cell.length_b   1.000
_cell.length_c   1.000
_cell.angle_alpha   90.00
_cell.angle_beta   90.00
_cell.angle_gamma   90.00
#
_symmetry.space_group_name_H-M   'P 1'
#
loop_
_entity.id
_entity.type
_entity.pdbx_description
1 polymer ?
#
loop_
_entity_poly.entity_id
_entity_poly.type
_entity_poly.pdbx_seq_one_letter_code
_entity_poly.pdbx_strand_id
1 'polypeptide(L)' 'MNVPESMRLDLALAFAERVIGIGGSATKALKLAAAQYEIDADVLLVEWCRRLIAQAAAEDAITKAAS' A
#
# COMPACT_ATOMS: atom_id res chain seq x y z
N MET A 1 4.19 15.43 12.08
CA MET A 1 3.85 14.29 12.97
C MET A 1 5.17 13.61 13.35
N ASN A 2 5.44 13.29 14.63
CA ASN A 2 6.73 12.71 15.04
C ASN A 2 6.75 11.18 14.83
N VAL A 3 6.68 10.73 13.58
CA VAL A 3 6.81 9.32 13.21
C VAL A 3 8.25 9.03 12.79
N PRO A 4 8.90 7.99 13.34
CA PRO A 4 10.23 7.56 12.89
C PRO A 4 10.25 7.27 11.39
N GLU A 5 11.31 7.72 10.69
CA GLU A 5 11.43 7.59 9.24
C GLU A 5 11.25 6.15 8.74
N SER A 6 11.82 5.19 9.48
CA SER A 6 11.72 3.75 9.20
C SER A 6 10.28 3.20 9.19
N MET A 7 9.33 3.88 9.83
CA MET A 7 7.93 3.43 9.93
C MET A 7 7.00 4.18 8.96
N ARG A 8 7.45 5.29 8.37
CA ARG A 8 6.58 6.17 7.57
C ARG A 8 5.98 5.44 6.38
N LEU A 9 6.76 4.58 5.70
CA LEU A 9 6.31 3.87 4.49
C LEU A 9 5.22 2.85 4.83
N ASP A 10 5.44 2.04 5.86
CA ASP A 10 4.45 1.05 6.28
C ASP A 10 3.17 1.69 6.79
N LEU A 11 3.28 2.80 7.53
CA LEU A 11 2.10 3.53 8.01
C LEU A 11 1.35 4.22 6.86
N ALA A 12 2.06 4.78 5.87
CA ALA A 12 1.44 5.36 4.68
C ALA A 12 0.68 4.29 3.87
N LEU A 13 1.26 3.09 3.70
CA LEU A 13 0.60 1.98 3.02
C LEU A 13 -0.64 1.52 3.78
N ALA A 14 -0.53 1.28 5.08
CA ALA A 14 -1.65 0.86 5.92
C ALA A 14 -2.79 1.90 5.92
N PHE A 15 -2.44 3.18 5.95
CA PHE A 15 -3.41 4.26 5.82
C PHE A 15 -4.11 4.23 4.46
N ALA A 16 -3.35 4.10 3.36
CA ALA A 16 -3.91 4.07 2.01
C ALA A 16 -4.84 2.86 1.83
N GLU A 17 -4.42 1.67 2.28
CA GLU A 17 -5.23 0.45 2.28
C GLU A 17 -6.53 0.63 3.06
N ARG A 18 -6.46 1.26 4.25
CA ARG A 18 -7.65 1.52 5.06
C ARG A 18 -8.65 2.44 4.35
N VAL A 19 -8.17 3.50 3.71
CA VAL A 19 -9.01 4.45 2.96
C VAL A 19 -9.63 3.78 1.73
N ILE A 20 -8.87 2.94 1.02
CA ILE A 20 -9.39 2.16 -0.11
C ILE A 20 -10.46 1.18 0.35
N GLY A 21 -10.22 0.47 1.45
CA GLY A 21 -11.14 -0.53 2.00
C GLY A 21 -12.50 0.02 2.45
N ILE A 22 -12.63 1.33 2.68
CA ILE A 22 -13.92 1.99 2.96
C ILE A 22 -14.58 2.60 1.70
N GLY A 23 -14.11 2.23 0.50
CA GLY A 23 -14.63 2.74 -0.78
C GLY A 23 -13.95 4.01 -1.28
N GLY A 24 -12.82 4.40 -0.68
CA GLY A 24 -12.00 5.49 -1.18
C GLY A 24 -11.29 5.15 -2.49
N SER A 25 -11.09 6.16 -3.35
CA SER A 25 -10.27 6.01 -4.55
C SER A 25 -8.81 5.77 -4.18
N ALA A 26 -8.17 4.74 -4.77
CA ALA A 26 -6.76 4.41 -4.54
C ALA A 26 -5.84 5.61 -4.79
N THR A 27 -6.04 6.35 -5.88
CA THR A 27 -5.23 7.53 -6.20
C THR A 27 -5.36 8.61 -5.12
N LYS A 28 -6.55 8.84 -4.58
CA LYS A 28 -6.76 9.82 -3.49
C LYS A 28 -6.14 9.33 -2.18
N ALA A 29 -6.32 8.05 -1.88
CA ALA A 29 -5.79 7.42 -0.67
C ALA A 29 -4.26 7.49 -0.61
N LEU A 30 -3.58 7.13 -1.72
CA LEU A 30 -2.12 7.19 -1.83
C LEU A 30 -1.60 8.63 -1.75
N LYS A 31 -2.24 9.58 -2.43
CA LYS A 31 -1.85 11.01 -2.32
C LYS A 31 -1.98 11.54 -0.90
N LEU A 32 -3.08 11.20 -0.21
CA LEU A 32 -3.31 11.61 1.17
C LEU A 32 -2.30 10.98 2.12
N ALA A 33 -2.02 9.68 1.96
CA ALA A 33 -1.01 8.96 2.73
C ALA A 33 0.39 9.55 2.55
N ALA A 34 0.81 9.76 1.31
CA ALA A 34 2.10 10.35 0.97
C ALA A 34 2.30 11.72 1.64
N ALA A 35 1.28 12.59 1.56
CA ALA A 35 1.30 13.89 2.22
C ALA A 35 1.31 13.79 3.76
N GLN A 36 0.50 12.88 4.33
CA GLN A 36 0.34 12.74 5.78
C GLN A 36 1.61 12.21 6.47
N TYR A 37 2.35 11.33 5.80
CA TYR A 37 3.54 10.67 6.32
C TYR A 37 4.85 11.20 5.74
N GLU A 38 4.79 12.28 4.96
CA GLU A 38 5.97 12.93 4.33
C GLU A 38 6.79 11.95 3.48
N ILE A 39 6.12 11.20 2.61
CA ILE A 39 6.72 10.25 1.68
C ILE A 39 6.47 10.68 0.25
N ASP A 40 7.46 10.45 -0.61
CA ASP A 40 7.30 10.61 -2.05
C ASP A 40 6.18 9.70 -2.57
N ALA A 41 5.21 10.30 -3.25
CA ALA A 41 4.05 9.58 -3.79
C ALA A 41 4.46 8.47 -4.78
N ASP A 42 5.55 8.64 -5.53
CA ASP A 42 6.04 7.65 -6.48
C ASP A 42 6.63 6.44 -5.75
N VAL A 43 7.37 6.66 -4.66
CA VAL A 43 7.88 5.59 -3.80
C VAL A 43 6.73 4.77 -3.20
N LEU A 44 5.70 5.47 -2.69
CA LEU A 44 4.53 4.82 -2.13
C LEU A 44 3.75 4.02 -3.18
N LEU A 45 3.58 4.57 -4.39
CA LEU A 45 2.90 3.91 -5.50
C LEU A 45 3.63 2.64 -5.95
N VAL A 46 4.94 2.71 -6.12
CA VAL A 46 5.77 1.56 -6.51
C VAL A 46 5.65 0.44 -5.49
N GLU A 47 5.77 0.77 -4.20
CA GLU A 47 5.68 -0.24 -3.14
C GLU A 47 4.27 -0.86 -3.06
N TRP A 48 3.22 -0.06 -3.22
CA TRP A 48 1.85 -0.55 -3.26
C TRP A 48 1.62 -1.52 -4.43
N CYS A 49 2.02 -1.15 -5.64
CA CYS A 49 1.94 -2.03 -6.82
C CYS A 49 2.74 -3.33 -6.63
N ARG A 50 3.93 -3.25 -6.02
CA ARG A 50 4.75 -4.43 -5.70
C ARG A 50 4.00 -5.39 -4.79
N ARG A 51 3.34 -4.89 -3.74
CA ARG A 51 2.53 -5.73 -2.82
C ARG A 51 1.34 -6.39 -3.52
N LEU A 52 0.64 -5.67 -4.40
CA LEU A 52 -0.47 -6.23 -5.17
C LEU A 52 -0.02 -7.37 -6.09
N ILE A 53 1.11 -7.20 -6.78
CA ILE A 53 1.66 -8.25 -7.64
C ILE A 53 2.09 -9.46 -6.81
N ALA A 54 2.76 -9.24 -5.68
CA ALA A 54 3.17 -10.32 -4.78
C ALA A 54 1.97 -11.09 -4.22
N GLN A 55 0.88 -10.39 -3.88
CA GLN A 55 -0.37 -11.01 -3.44
C GLN A 55 -0.99 -11.87 -4.54
N ALA A 56 -1.16 -11.33 -5.75
CA ALA A 56 -1.71 -12.08 -6.87
C ALA A 56 -0.87 -13.34 -7.20
N ALA A 57 0.47 -13.22 -7.17
CA ALA A 57 1.37 -14.35 -7.39
C ALA A 57 1.24 -15.41 -6.29
N ALA A 58 1.06 -15.00 -5.03
CA ALA A 58 0.85 -15.92 -3.92
C ALA A 58 -0.51 -16.65 -4.03
N GLU A 59 -1.58 -15.93 -4.37
CA GLU A 59 -2.91 -16.50 -4.61
C GLU A 59 -2.87 -17.54 -5.74
N ASP A 60 -2.24 -17.23 -6.87
CA ASP A 60 -2.04 -18.17 -7.99
C ASP A 60 -1.28 -19.43 -7.59
N ALA A 61 -0.25 -19.30 -6.76
CA ALA A 61 0.54 -20.42 -6.27
C ALA A 61 -0.29 -21.34 -5.35
N ILE A 62 -1.12 -20.76 -4.48
CA ILE A 62 -2.02 -21.49 -3.58
C ILE A 62 -3.07 -22.27 -4.41
N THR A 63 -3.69 -21.63 -5.39
CA THR A 63 -4.69 -22.29 -6.25
C THR A 63 -4.10 -23.47 -7.01
N LYS A 64 -2.88 -23.36 -7.54
CA LYS A 64 -2.17 -24.47 -8.21
C LYS A 64 -1.80 -25.61 -7.29
N ALA A 65 -1.49 -25.33 -6.02
CA ALA A 65 -1.15 -26.37 -5.04
C ALA A 65 -2.40 -27.13 -4.54
N ALA A 66 -3.57 -26.51 -4.62
CA ALA A 66 -4.84 -27.11 -4.20
C ALA A 66 -5.53 -27.95 -5.30
N SER A 67 -5.07 -27.85 -6.55
CA SER A 67 -5.55 -28.61 -7.73
C SER A 67 -4.68 -29.82 -8.03
#